data_AF-A0A3D4M4R0-F1
#
_entry.id   AF-A0A3D4M4R0-F1
#
_cell.length_a   1.000
_cell.length_b   1.000
_cell.length_c   1.000
_cell.angle_alpha   90.00
_cell.angle_beta   90.00
_cell.angle_gamma   90.00
#
_symmetry.space_group_name_H-M   'P 1'
#
loop_
_entity.id
_entity.type
_entity.pdbx_description
1 polymer ?
#
loop_
_entity_poly.entity_id
_entity_poly.type
_entity_poly.pdbx_seq_one_letter_code
_entity_poly.pdbx_strand_id
1 'polypeptide(L)' 'MTKNNKQVILIGGPTASGKTELAIQLAKHFNTVIFNADSRQFYKEMSIGTAVPTAE' A
#
# COMPACT_ATOMS: atom_id res chain seq x y z
N MET A 1 19.70 0.62 26.58
CA MET A 1 18.60 0.12 25.71
C MET A 1 18.49 1.05 24.53
N THR A 2 19.01 0.69 23.37
CA THR A 2 18.92 1.51 22.15
C THR A 2 17.49 1.48 21.64
N LYS A 3 16.83 2.65 21.61
CA LYS A 3 15.45 2.79 21.18
C LYS A 3 15.41 2.60 19.66
N ASN A 4 15.08 1.39 19.22
CA ASN A 4 15.02 1.02 17.81
C ASN A 4 13.72 1.56 17.20
N ASN A 5 13.67 2.85 16.88
CA ASN A 5 12.50 3.52 16.32
C ASN A 5 12.32 3.10 14.85
N LYS A 6 11.66 1.96 14.63
CA LYS A 6 11.18 1.56 13.30
C LYS A 6 10.10 2.56 12.86
N GLN A 7 10.34 3.24 11.75
CA GLN A 7 9.39 4.18 11.16
C GLN A 7 8.42 3.44 10.24
N VAL A 8 7.15 3.81 10.29
CA VAL A 8 6.10 3.27 9.43
C VAL A 8 5.38 4.45 8.77
N ILE A 9 5.21 4.39 7.45
CA ILE A 9 4.48 5.38 6.68
C ILE A 9 3.07 4.83 6.43
N LEU A 10 2.05 5.54 6.90
CA LEU A 10 0.64 5.19 6.69
C LEU A 10 0.04 6.08 5.59
N ILE A 11 -0.54 5.47 4.56
CA ILE A 11 -1.20 6.17 3.45
C ILE A 11 -2.70 5.90 3.53
N GLY A 12 -3.45 6.84 4.11
CA GLY A 12 -4.92 6.79 4.20
C GLY A 12 -5.61 7.63 3.13
N GLY A 13 -6.91 7.41 2.92
CA GLY A 13 -7.74 8.19 2.00
C GLY A 13 -8.84 7.38 1.30
N PRO A 14 -9.82 8.03 0.64
CA PRO A 14 -10.95 7.38 0.00
C PRO A 14 -10.54 6.50 -1.19
N THR A 15 -11.39 5.54 -1.58
CA THR A 15 -11.15 4.72 -2.79
C THR A 15 -10.96 5.62 -4.02
N ALA A 16 -10.12 5.20 -4.96
CA ALA A 16 -9.76 5.94 -6.17
C ALA A 16 -9.01 7.29 -5.96
N SER A 17 -8.53 7.60 -4.75
CA SER A 17 -7.76 8.83 -4.48
C SER A 17 -6.26 8.77 -4.83
N GLY A 18 -5.81 7.78 -5.62
CA GLY A 18 -4.40 7.65 -6.02
C GLY A 18 -3.44 7.07 -4.97
N LYS A 19 -3.94 6.47 -3.87
CA LYS A 19 -3.09 5.94 -2.78
C LYS A 19 -2.06 4.91 -3.25
N THR A 20 -2.46 3.99 -4.13
CA THR A 20 -1.59 2.94 -4.65
C THR A 20 -0.40 3.54 -5.41
N GLU A 21 -0.66 4.52 -6.26
CA GLU A 21 0.39 5.20 -7.03
C GLU A 21 1.39 5.89 -6.10
N LEU A 22 0.90 6.63 -5.11
CA LEU A 22 1.74 7.26 -4.10
C LEU A 22 2.56 6.23 -3.30
N ALA A 23 1.95 5.11 -2.92
CA ALA A 23 2.64 4.04 -2.19
C ALA A 23 3.81 3.46 -3.01
N ILE A 24 3.61 3.25 -4.31
CA ILE A 24 4.65 2.75 -5.22
C ILE A 24 5.79 3.77 -5.36
N GLN A 25 5.48 5.06 -5.51
CA GLN A 25 6.49 6.11 -5.59
C GLN A 25 7.33 6.20 -4.32
N LEU A 26 6.71 6.15 -3.14
CA LEU A 26 7.40 6.17 -1.85
C LEU A 26 8.23 4.91 -1.62
N ALA A 27 7.72 3.74 -2.00
CA ALA A 27 8.46 2.48 -1.90
C ALA A 27 9.74 2.51 -2.74
N LYS A 28 9.66 3.02 -3.98
CA LYS A 28 10.83 3.23 -4.85
C LYS A 28 11.80 4.26 -4.28
N HIS A 29 11.29 5.39 -3.76
CA HIS A 29 12.12 6.47 -3.21
C HIS A 29 12.90 6.03 -1.96
N PHE A 30 12.25 5.31 -1.04
CA PHE A 30 12.86 4.86 0.21
C PHE A 30 13.47 3.46 0.14
N ASN A 31 13.42 2.80 -1.03
CA ASN A 31 13.83 1.40 -1.20
C ASN A 31 13.22 0.48 -0.12
N THR A 32 11.89 0.54 0.03
CA THR A 32 11.14 -0.16 1.08
C THR A 32 9.99 -0.97 0.50
N VAL A 33 9.34 -1.76 1.35
CA VAL A 33 8.22 -2.64 1.00
C VAL A 33 6.88 -1.97 1.31
N ILE A 34 5.85 -2.34 0.55
CA ILE A 34 4.47 -1.91 0.77
C ILE A 34 3.73 -3.05 1.46
N PHE A 35 3.04 -2.73 2.57
CA PHE A 35 2.07 -3.63 3.17
C PHE A 35 0.66 -3.20 2.79
N ASN A 36 -0.12 -4.09 2.21
CA ASN A 36 -1.51 -3.82 1.88
C ASN A 36 -2.36 -3.78 3.18
N ALA A 37 -3.14 -2.72 3.34
CA ALA A 37 -4.02 -2.50 4.48
C ALA A 37 -5.50 -2.31 4.07
N ASP A 38 -5.88 -2.75 2.86
CA ASP A 38 -7.27 -2.76 2.38
C ASP A 38 -7.88 -4.14 2.60
N SER A 39 -8.87 -4.24 3.49
CA SER A 39 -9.52 -5.51 3.85
C SER A 39 -10.20 -6.21 2.68
N ARG A 40 -10.55 -5.49 1.61
CA ARG A 40 -11.27 -6.05 0.44
C ARG A 40 -10.32 -6.62 -0.60
N GLN A 41 -9.08 -6.12 -0.70
CA GLN A 41 -8.09 -6.60 -1.67
C GLN A 41 -7.48 -7.98 -1.31
N PHE A 42 -7.80 -8.53 -0.13
CA PHE A 42 -7.38 -9.88 0.26
C PHE A 42 -8.15 -11.01 -0.44
N TYR A 43 -9.35 -10.74 -0.97
CA TYR A 43 -10.19 -11.75 -1.62
C TYR A 43 -9.79 -11.93 -3.09
N LYS A 44 -9.29 -13.11 -3.44
CA LYS A 44 -8.78 -13.42 -4.80
C LYS A 44 -9.87 -13.33 -5.87
N GLU A 45 -11.10 -13.59 -5.47
CA GLU A 45 -12.30 -13.58 -6.30
C GLU A 45 -12.74 -12.15 -6.68
N MET A 46 -12.21 -11.13 -6.00
CA MET A 46 -12.67 -9.74 -6.11
C MET A 46 -11.63 -8.80 -6.74
N SER A 47 -10.87 -9.25 -7.73
CA SER A 47 -9.79 -8.46 -8.34
C SER A 47 -10.26 -7.17 -9.04
N ILE A 48 -11.40 -7.20 -9.74
CA ILE A 48 -11.91 -6.05 -10.52
C ILE A 48 -12.54 -4.98 -9.59
N GLY A 49 -13.48 -5.38 -8.74
CA GLY A 49 -14.27 -4.46 -7.92
C GLY A 49 -13.52 -3.81 -6.75
N THR A 50 -12.32 -4.29 -6.43
CA THR A 50 -11.50 -3.79 -5.32
C THR A 50 -10.25 -3.03 -5.80
N ALA A 51 -10.15 -2.78 -7.12
CA ALA A 51 -9.03 -2.07 -7.73
C ALA A 51 -7.67 -2.65 -7.32
N VAL A 52 -7.54 -3.98 -7.32
CA VAL A 52 -6.24 -4.65 -7.12
C VAL A 52 -5.29 -4.19 -8.24
N PRO A 53 -4.06 -3.76 -7.92
CA PRO A 53 -3.10 -3.38 -8.94
C PRO A 53 -2.78 -4.55 -9.88
N THR A 54 -2.67 -4.29 -11.18
CA THR A 54 -2.13 -5.25 -12.14
C THR A 54 -0.62 -5.40 -11.95
N ALA A 55 -0.05 -6.52 -12.41
CA ALA A 55 1.38 -6.83 -12.22
C ALA A 55 2.33 -6.04 -13.16
N GLU A 56 1.82 -5.03 -13.85
CA GLU A 56 2.55 -4.21 -14.82
C GLU A 56 3.38 -3.10 -14.16
#